data_AF-A0A1Y1S6F3-F1
#
_entry.id   AF-A0A1Y1S6F3-F1
#
_cell.length_a   1.000
_cell.length_b   1.000
_cell.length_c   1.000
_cell.angle_alpha   90.00
_cell.angle_beta   90.00
_cell.angle_gamma   90.00
#
_symmetry.space_group_name_H-M   'P 1'
#
loop_
_entity.id
_entity.type
_entity.pdbx_description
1 polymer ?
#
loop_
_entity_poly.entity_id
_entity_poly.type
_entity_poly.pdbx_seq_one_letter_code
_entity_poly.pdbx_strand_id
1 'polypeptide(L)'
;MFQEVEIIGVHSDAESETKAGILARDETGEEVVLSLRGIRIQDETGFTEYVSRHLKGREVQFEAVEEENVPNRSVVCLNGFVFSSGLNINVELIKSKIAVVKMKEAMEYADYFEDVIKED
;
A
#
# COMPACT_ATOMS: atom_id res chain seq x y z
N MET A 1 3.72 -6.54 -13.08
CA MET A 1 2.42 -6.94 -13.71
C MET A 1 1.34 -6.30 -12.88
N PHE A 2 0.37 -5.63 -13.50
CA PHE A 2 -0.70 -4.95 -12.77
C PHE A 2 -1.90 -5.87 -12.56
N GLN A 3 -2.45 -5.85 -11.35
CA GLN A 3 -3.70 -6.50 -10.95
C GLN A 3 -4.71 -5.42 -10.55
N GLU A 4 -5.98 -5.59 -10.91
CA GLU A 4 -7.06 -4.69 -10.48
C GLU A 4 -7.70 -5.23 -9.20
N VAL A 5 -7.88 -4.36 -8.21
CA VAL A 5 -8.46 -4.72 -6.90
C VAL A 5 -9.39 -3.61 -6.39
N GLU A 6 -10.46 -3.98 -5.70
CA GLU A 6 -11.39 -3.06 -5.04
C GLU A 6 -10.93 -2.77 -3.61
N ILE A 7 -10.73 -1.49 -3.26
CA ILE A 7 -10.39 -1.14 -1.87
C ILE A 7 -11.62 -1.15 -0.97
N ILE A 8 -11.63 -2.04 0.01
CA ILE A 8 -12.77 -2.21 0.95
C ILE A 8 -12.51 -1.61 2.33
N GLY A 9 -11.25 -1.36 2.69
CA GLY A 9 -10.92 -0.70 3.94
C GLY A 9 -9.44 -0.67 4.27
N VAL A 10 -9.15 -0.65 5.56
CA VAL A 10 -7.81 -0.64 6.13
C VAL A 10 -7.63 -1.90 6.93
N HIS A 11 -6.46 -2.52 6.80
CA HIS A 11 -6.05 -3.63 7.61
C HIS A 11 -5.05 -3.15 8.66
N SER A 12 -5.46 -3.10 9.93
CA SER A 12 -4.56 -2.85 11.05
C SER A 12 -4.17 -4.18 11.67
N ASP A 13 -2.98 -4.66 11.36
CA ASP A 13 -2.42 -5.79 12.06
C ASP A 13 -1.51 -5.30 13.18
N ALA A 14 -1.87 -5.64 14.42
CA ALA A 14 -1.12 -5.26 15.61
C ALA A 14 0.16 -6.10 15.81
N GLU A 15 0.29 -7.25 15.13
CA GLU A 15 1.39 -8.20 15.33
C GLU A 15 2.46 -8.16 14.23
N SER A 16 2.21 -7.54 13.07
CA SER A 16 3.21 -7.41 12.02
C SER A 16 4.04 -6.13 12.15
N GLU A 17 5.35 -6.28 11.93
CA GLU A 17 6.26 -5.14 11.74
C GLU A 17 5.86 -4.28 10.53
N THR A 18 5.06 -4.83 9.60
CA THR A 18 4.37 -4.09 8.53
C THR A 18 3.13 -3.39 9.08
N LYS A 19 3.38 -2.35 9.87
CA LYS A 19 2.38 -1.37 10.33
C LYS A 19 1.43 -0.97 9.19
N ALA A 20 0.13 -1.21 9.39
CA ALA A 20 -1.02 -0.82 8.56
C ALA A 20 -0.94 -1.09 7.04
N GLY A 21 -1.82 -1.96 6.53
CA GLY A 21 -2.02 -2.23 5.11
C GLY A 21 -3.38 -1.75 4.58
N ILE A 22 -3.56 -1.76 3.27
CA ILE A 22 -4.86 -1.50 2.64
C ILE A 22 -5.59 -2.83 2.45
N LEU A 23 -6.82 -2.94 2.96
CA LEU A 23 -7.64 -4.13 2.72
C LEU A 23 -8.37 -3.98 1.39
N ALA A 24 -8.20 -4.96 0.51
CA ALA A 24 -8.79 -4.98 -0.82
C ALA A 24 -9.45 -6.34 -1.11
N ARG A 25 -10.22 -6.38 -2.19
CA ARG A 25 -10.82 -7.59 -2.76
C ARG A 25 -10.34 -7.76 -4.19
N ASP A 26 -9.90 -8.96 -4.54
CA ASP A 26 -9.46 -9.28 -5.91
C ASP A 26 -10.61 -9.71 -6.84
N GLU A 27 -10.28 -10.07 -8.08
CA GLU A 27 -11.24 -10.52 -9.10
C GLU A 27 -11.98 -11.83 -8.75
N THR A 28 -11.40 -12.66 -7.88
CA THR A 28 -12.01 -13.90 -7.40
C THR A 28 -13.00 -13.66 -6.27
N GLY A 29 -12.97 -12.45 -5.69
CA GLY A 29 -13.78 -12.06 -4.55
C GLY A 29 -13.09 -12.31 -3.20
N GLU A 30 -11.84 -12.79 -3.21
CA GLU A 30 -11.06 -13.05 -2.01
C GLU A 30 -10.48 -11.75 -1.43
N GLU A 31 -10.41 -11.69 -0.10
CA GLU A 31 -9.80 -10.56 0.60
C GLU A 31 -8.28 -10.69 0.58
N VAL A 32 -7.61 -9.60 0.20
CA VAL A 32 -6.16 -9.49 0.17
C VAL A 32 -5.71 -8.24 0.92
N VAL A 33 -4.53 -8.30 1.52
CA VAL A 33 -3.91 -7.14 2.17
C VAL A 33 -2.80 -6.61 1.28
N LEU A 34 -2.95 -5.36 0.84
CA LEU A 34 -1.94 -4.64 0.08
C LEU A 34 -1.00 -3.93 1.06
N SER A 35 0.22 -4.43 1.14
CA SER A 35 1.32 -3.83 1.90
C SER A 35 2.11 -2.89 1.01
N LEU A 36 2.23 -1.63 1.42
CA LEU A 36 2.84 -0.58 0.61
C LEU A 36 4.37 -0.64 0.73
N ARG A 37 5.03 -1.14 -0.32
CA ARG A 37 6.48 -1.32 -0.37
C ARG A 37 7.21 0.03 -0.42
N GLY A 38 8.42 0.07 0.14
CA GLY A 38 9.27 1.25 0.11
C GLY A 38 8.87 2.35 1.09
N ILE A 39 7.78 2.18 1.84
CA ILE A 39 7.31 3.14 2.82
C ILE A 39 6.97 2.48 4.16
N ARG A 40 6.93 3.29 5.21
CA ARG A 40 6.43 2.94 6.53
C ARG A 40 5.38 3.95 6.94
N ILE A 41 4.18 3.49 7.28
CA ILE A 41 3.14 4.34 7.85
C ILE A 41 3.62 4.84 9.22
N GLN A 42 3.57 6.16 9.42
CA GLN A 42 3.95 6.81 10.68
C GLN A 42 2.77 7.49 11.38
N ASP A 43 1.74 7.89 10.62
CA ASP A 43 0.48 8.39 11.14
C ASP A 43 -0.66 7.44 10.75
N GLU A 44 -0.97 6.48 11.63
CA GLU A 44 -2.00 5.48 11.40
C GLU A 44 -3.42 6.08 11.33
N THR A 45 -3.65 7.19 12.04
CA THR A 45 -4.95 7.88 12.02
C THR A 45 -5.14 8.57 10.67
N GLY A 46 -4.13 9.35 10.23
CA GLY A 46 -4.11 9.98 8.92
C GLY A 46 -4.21 8.97 7.78
N PHE A 47 -3.54 7.82 7.88
CA PHE A 47 -3.65 6.73 6.92
C PHE A 47 -5.08 6.19 6.84
N THR A 48 -5.70 5.92 7.99
CA THR A 48 -7.06 5.39 8.05
C THR A 48 -8.07 6.36 7.42
N GLU A 49 -7.95 7.65 7.74
CA GLU A 49 -8.77 8.70 7.13
C GLU A 49 -8.55 8.82 5.63
N TYR A 50 -7.28 8.77 5.18
CA TYR A 50 -6.93 8.88 3.78
C TYR A 50 -7.56 7.76 2.96
N VAL A 51 -7.36 6.50 3.36
CA VAL A 51 -7.92 5.33 2.67
C VAL A 51 -9.44 5.39 2.67
N SER A 52 -10.06 5.73 3.81
CA SER A 52 -11.52 5.78 3.94
C SER A 52 -12.16 6.86 3.07
N ARG A 53 -11.51 8.02 2.91
CA ARG A 53 -12.06 9.15 2.14
C ARG A 53 -11.72 9.09 0.65
N HIS A 54 -10.53 8.60 0.31
CA HIS A 54 -10.00 8.73 -1.05
C HIS A 54 -9.96 7.43 -1.84
N LEU A 55 -9.91 6.27 -1.18
CA LEU A 55 -9.69 4.98 -1.85
C LEU A 55 -10.85 4.01 -1.69
N LYS A 56 -11.52 3.99 -0.54
CA LYS A 56 -12.59 3.03 -0.25
C LYS A 56 -13.70 3.07 -1.31
N GLY A 57 -14.06 1.90 -1.84
CA GLY A 57 -15.04 1.71 -2.91
C GLY A 57 -14.50 2.07 -4.31
N ARG A 58 -13.18 2.29 -4.45
CA ARG A 58 -12.55 2.49 -5.76
C ARG A 58 -11.79 1.25 -6.17
N GLU A 59 -11.82 0.99 -7.47
CA GLU A 59 -10.88 0.10 -8.13
C GLU A 59 -9.53 0.81 -8.26
N VAL A 60 -8.47 0.08 -7.92
CA VAL A 60 -7.09 0.54 -8.04
C VAL A 60 -6.28 -0.50 -8.79
N GLN A 61 -5.21 -0.04 -9.43
CA GLN A 61 -4.21 -0.92 -10.00
C GLN A 61 -3.15 -1.16 -8.94
N PHE A 62 -2.87 -2.43 -8.68
CA PHE A 62 -1.84 -2.86 -7.76
C PHE A 62 -0.74 -3.57 -8.53
N GLU A 63 0.50 -3.17 -8.30
CA GLU A 63 1.68 -3.85 -8.82
C GLU A 63 2.35 -4.62 -7.68
N ALA A 64 2.13 -5.93 -7.66
CA ALA A 64 2.77 -6.85 -6.73
C ALA A 64 4.24 -7.03 -7.10
N VAL A 65 5.12 -6.92 -6.12
CA VAL A 65 6.56 -7.21 -6.26
C VAL A 65 7.01 -8.41 -5.44
N GLU A 66 6.31 -8.71 -4.35
CA GLU A 66 6.60 -9.83 -3.47
C GLU A 66 5.29 -10.32 -2.82
N GLU A 67 5.04 -11.62 -2.86
CA GLU A 67 3.93 -12.25 -2.14
C GLU A 67 4.45 -12.80 -0.83
N GLU A 68 3.82 -12.42 0.27
CA GLU A 68 4.14 -12.93 1.60
C GLU A 68 2.99 -13.77 2.12
N ASN A 69 3.23 -15.08 2.20
CA ASN A 69 2.34 -16.01 2.86
C ASN A 69 2.57 -15.94 4.37
N VAL A 70 1.78 -15.11 5.06
CA VAL A 70 1.84 -14.99 6.51
C VAL A 70 1.29 -16.28 7.15
N PRO A 71 2.10 -17.07 7.86
CA PRO A 71 1.64 -18.31 8.48
C PRO A 71 0.50 -18.04 9.47
N ASN A 72 -0.51 -18.90 9.48
CA ASN A 72 -1.72 -18.79 10.34
C ASN A 72 -2.70 -17.67 9.98
N ARG A 73 -2.68 -17.18 8.74
CA ARG A 73 -3.70 -16.24 8.24
C ARG A 73 -4.42 -16.80 7.04
N SER A 74 -5.72 -16.55 6.99
CA SER A 74 -6.58 -16.86 5.84
C SER A 74 -6.53 -15.77 4.76
N VAL A 75 -5.60 -14.82 4.86
CA VAL A 75 -5.53 -13.62 4.02
C VAL A 75 -4.10 -13.49 3.48
N VAL A 76 -3.99 -13.38 2.15
CA VAL A 76 -2.72 -13.22 1.45
C VAL A 76 -2.25 -11.78 1.59
N CYS A 77 -0.97 -11.59 1.92
CA CYS A 77 -0.35 -10.26 1.96
C CYS A 77 0.48 -10.05 0.69
N LEU A 78 0.08 -9.06 -0.10
CA LEU A 78 0.77 -8.68 -1.32
C LEU A 78 1.57 -7.41 -1.06
N ASN A 79 2.90 -7.48 -1.20
CA ASN A 79 3.77 -6.32 -1.07
C ASN A 79 3.95 -5.66 -2.43
N GLY A 80 3.75 -4.34 -2.52
CA GLY A 80 3.79 -3.65 -3.81
C GLY A 80 3.43 -2.17 -3.78
N PHE A 81 2.99 -1.69 -4.96
CA PHE A 81 2.65 -0.30 -5.21
C PHE A 81 1.19 -0.17 -5.62
N VAL A 82 0.48 0.79 -5.02
CA VAL A 82 -0.93 1.04 -5.31
C VAL A 82 -1.06 2.29 -6.18
N PHE A 83 -1.84 2.18 -7.24
CA PHE A 83 -2.13 3.25 -8.18
C PHE A 83 -3.62 3.50 -8.28
N SER A 84 -4.05 4.74 -8.06
CA SER A 84 -5.44 5.15 -8.29
C SER A 84 -5.48 6.27 -9.32
N SER A 85 -6.17 6.06 -10.44
CA SER A 85 -6.26 7.05 -11.53
C SER A 85 -4.88 7.52 -12.03
N GLY A 86 -3.90 6.61 -12.06
CA GLY A 86 -2.52 6.91 -12.47
C GLY A 86 -1.63 7.56 -11.39
N LEU A 87 -2.16 7.88 -10.21
CA LEU A 87 -1.37 8.42 -9.10
C LEU A 87 -0.81 7.29 -8.23
N ASN A 88 0.49 7.35 -7.92
CA ASN A 88 1.15 6.42 -7.00
C ASN A 88 0.79 6.78 -5.55
N ILE A 89 -0.07 5.97 -4.93
CA ILE A 89 -0.55 6.18 -3.56
C ILE A 89 0.60 6.13 -2.54
N ASN A 90 1.65 5.34 -2.79
CA ASN A 90 2.80 5.28 -1.90
C ASN A 90 3.47 6.68 -1.80
N VAL A 91 3.58 7.39 -2.92
CA VAL A 91 4.13 8.76 -2.99
C VAL A 91 3.17 9.78 -2.37
N GLU A 92 1.87 9.67 -2.64
CA GLU A 92 0.86 10.58 -2.07
C GLU A 92 0.84 10.55 -0.54
N LEU A 93 1.02 9.37 0.06
CA LEU A 93 1.11 9.22 1.51
C LEU A 93 2.38 9.85 2.10
N ILE A 94 3.51 9.81 1.36
CA ILE A 94 4.74 10.51 1.77
C ILE A 94 4.55 12.02 1.70
N LYS A 95 4.04 12.54 0.57
CA LYS A 95 3.76 13.98 0.37
C LYS A 95 2.79 14.52 1.41
N SER A 96 1.84 13.69 1.85
CA SER A 96 0.88 14.01 2.91
C SER A 96 1.45 13.86 4.34
N LYS A 97 2.72 13.48 4.49
CA LYS A 97 3.41 13.21 5.77
C LYS A 97 2.80 12.07 6.59
N ILE A 98 1.97 11.23 5.98
CA ILE A 98 1.33 10.06 6.58
C ILE A 98 2.32 8.89 6.67
N ALA A 99 3.18 8.78 5.66
CA ALA A 99 4.21 7.75 5.57
C ALA A 99 5.61 8.37 5.42
N VAL A 100 6.62 7.58 5.71
CA VAL A 100 8.03 7.90 5.45
C VAL A 100 8.69 6.82 4.62
N VAL A 101 9.68 7.23 3.84
CA VAL A 101 10.44 6.32 2.97
C VAL A 101 11.26 5.33 3.81
N LYS A 102 11.20 4.05 3.46
CA LYS A 102 12.13 3.03 3.92
C LYS A 102 13.31 3.00 2.95
N MET A 103 14.36 3.77 3.24
CA MET A 103 15.44 4.07 2.29
C MET A 103 15.99 2.85 1.55
N LYS A 104 16.27 1.74 2.26
CA LYS A 104 16.79 0.51 1.63
C LYS A 104 15.83 -0.06 0.59
N GLU A 105 14.55 -0.21 0.93
CA GLU A 105 13.54 -0.73 0.01
C GLU A 105 13.26 0.25 -1.13
N ALA A 106 13.13 1.55 -0.84
CA ALA A 106 12.84 2.55 -1.87
C ALA A 106 13.96 2.70 -2.90
N MET A 107 15.22 2.50 -2.50
CA MET A 107 16.36 2.48 -3.44
C MET A 107 16.31 1.29 -4.40
N GLU A 108 15.78 0.14 -3.98
CA GLU A 108 15.58 -1.03 -4.86
C GLU A 108 14.52 -0.75 -5.95
N TYR A 109 13.61 0.19 -5.69
CA TYR A 109 12.49 0.56 -6.55
C TYR A 109 12.46 2.07 -6.85
N ALA A 110 13.63 2.67 -7.10
CA ALA A 110 13.77 4.13 -7.21
C ALA A 110 12.86 4.77 -8.27
N ASP A 111 12.57 4.08 -9.37
CA ASP A 111 11.67 4.55 -10.43
C ASP A 111 10.25 4.88 -9.92
N TYR A 112 9.78 4.22 -8.86
CA TYR A 112 8.47 4.49 -8.24
C TYR A 112 8.47 5.70 -7.31
N PHE A 113 9.65 6.18 -6.90
CA PHE A 113 9.83 7.28 -5.95
C PHE A 113 10.54 8.48 -6.58
N GLU A 114 10.68 8.52 -7.91
CA GLU A 114 11.42 9.57 -8.61
C GLU A 114 10.93 10.98 -8.23
N ASP A 115 9.62 11.14 -8.06
CA ASP A 115 8.99 12.41 -7.65
C ASP A 115 9.30 12.82 -6.21
N VAL A 116 9.66 11.88 -5.34
CA VAL A 116 10.07 12.16 -3.96
C VAL A 116 11.57 12.44 -3.88
N ILE A 117 12.37 11.71 -4.67
CA ILE A 117 13.84 11.83 -4.69
C ILE A 117 14.30 13.14 -5.32
N LYS A 118 13.52 13.72 -6.25
CA LYS A 118 13.86 14.98 -6.93
C LYS A 118 13.50 16.24 -6.12
N GLU A 119 12.59 16.12 -5.16
CA GLU A 119 12.05 17.26 -4.41
C GLU A 119 12.89 17.63 -3.16
N ASP A 120 13.83 16.78 -2.74
CA ASP A 120 14.77 16.96 -1.60
C ASP A 120 16.17 16.39 -1.91
#